data_AF-A0A6N8UZK1-F1
#
_entry.id   AF-A0A6N8UZK1-F1
#
_cell.length_a   1.000
_cell.length_b   1.000
_cell.length_c   1.000
_cell.angle_alpha   90.00
_cell.angle_beta   90.00
_cell.angle_gamma   90.00
#
_symmetry.space_group_name_H-M   'P 1'
#
loop_
_entity.id
_entity.type
_entity.pdbx_description
1 polymer ?
#
loop_
_entity_poly.entity_id
_entity_poly.type
_entity_poly.pdbx_seq_one_letter_code
_entity_poly.pdbx_strand_id
1 'polypeptide(L)' 'MNPVDLHDGAILVDGLIISRWSRSVFEEMRAGGVTAANCTCSVWEGFRATMENVARWKRWFGEHDDLLLQV' A
#
# COMPACT_ATOMS: atom_id res chain seq x y z
N MET A 1 -26.59 -11.65 2.49
CA MET A 1 -25.40 -10.82 2.22
C MET A 1 -24.84 -11.28 0.90
N ASN A 2 -24.80 -10.41 -0.11
CA ASN A 2 -24.17 -10.76 -1.38
C ASN A 2 -22.63 -10.62 -1.25
N PRO A 3 -21.83 -11.11 -2.22
CA PRO A 3 -20.37 -11.03 -2.12
C PRO A 3 -19.80 -9.61 -2.00
N VAL A 4 -20.46 -8.62 -2.61
CA VAL A 4 -20.05 -7.21 -2.55
C VAL A 4 -20.29 -6.65 -1.15
N ASP A 5 -21.47 -6.89 -0.58
CA ASP A 5 -21.80 -6.46 0.79
C ASP A 5 -20.83 -7.04 1.83
N LEU A 6 -20.38 -8.29 1.61
CA LEU A 6 -19.40 -8.94 2.49
C LEU A 6 -18.02 -8.26 2.40
N HIS A 7 -17.58 -7.94 1.18
CA HIS A 7 -16.29 -7.30 0.95
C HIS A 7 -16.25 -5.87 1.50
N ASP A 8 -17.27 -5.07 1.17
CA ASP A 8 -17.37 -3.67 1.60
C ASP A 8 -17.47 -3.51 3.13
N GLY A 9 -18.00 -4.53 3.81
CA GLY A 9 -18.10 -4.57 5.27
C GLY A 9 -16.88 -5.17 5.99
N ALA A 10 -15.90 -5.70 5.26
CA ALA A 10 -14.75 -6.39 5.83
C ALA A 10 -13.52 -5.47 5.98
N ILE A 11 -12.63 -5.82 6.91
CA ILE A 11 -11.27 -5.27 6.96
C ILE A 11 -10.38 -6.22 6.15
N LEU A 12 -9.97 -5.78 4.96
CA LEU A 12 -9.15 -6.58 4.06
C LEU A 12 -7.68 -6.19 4.19
N VAL A 13 -6.85 -7.15 4.59
CA VAL A 13 -5.40 -6.97 4.69
C VAL A 13 -4.70 -7.88 3.69
N ASP A 14 -3.91 -7.29 2.80
CA ASP A 14 -3.02 -8.04 1.91
C ASP A 14 -1.66 -8.28 2.59
N GLY A 15 -1.27 -9.55 2.67
CA GLY A 15 -0.05 -9.97 3.34
C GLY A 15 1.24 -9.71 2.56
N LEU A 16 1.17 -9.42 1.25
CA LEU A 16 2.35 -9.11 0.43
C LEU A 16 1.95 -8.48 -0.92
N ILE A 17 2.28 -7.21 -1.10
CA ILE A 17 2.19 -6.52 -2.40
C ILE A 17 3.58 -6.05 -2.84
N ILE A 18 3.94 -6.41 -4.07
CA ILE A 18 5.11 -5.87 -4.79
C ILE A 18 4.56 -5.17 -6.04
N SER A 19 4.72 -3.85 -6.10
CA SER A 19 4.23 -3.05 -7.22
C SER A 19 5.23 -1.95 -7.61
N ARG A 20 5.05 -1.41 -8.81
CA ARG A 20 5.65 -0.12 -9.18
C ARG A 20 4.81 0.99 -8.56
N TRP A 21 5.10 1.30 -7.31
CA TRP A 21 4.35 2.24 -6.50
C TRP A 21 4.22 3.63 -7.15
N SER A 22 2.99 4.12 -7.17
CA SER A 22 2.57 5.43 -7.68
C SER A 22 1.22 5.78 -7.06
N ARG A 23 0.79 7.04 -7.18
CA ARG A 23 -0.55 7.45 -6.74
C ARG A 23 -1.67 6.62 -7.36
N SER A 24 -1.56 6.26 -8.65
CA SER A 24 -2.56 5.45 -9.34
C SER A 24 -2.71 4.07 -8.71
N VAL A 25 -1.61 3.44 -8.25
CA VAL A 25 -1.68 2.15 -7.54
C VAL A 25 -2.42 2.31 -6.21
N PHE A 26 -2.20 3.41 -5.48
CA PHE A 26 -2.91 3.67 -4.21
C PHE A 26 -4.42 3.89 -4.44
N GLU A 27 -4.80 4.58 -5.53
CA GLU A 27 -6.20 4.76 -5.93
C GLU A 27 -6.85 3.43 -6.32
N GLU A 28 -6.15 2.57 -7.05
CA GLU A 28 -6.60 1.23 -7.41
C GLU A 28 -6.77 0.33 -6.18
N MET A 29 -5.86 0.40 -5.21
CA MET A 29 -5.99 -0.32 -3.92
C MET A 29 -7.27 0.11 -3.18
N ARG A 30 -7.55 1.41 -3.13
CA ARG A 30 -8.79 1.94 -2.53
C ARG A 30 -10.03 1.50 -3.30
N ALA A 31 -10.01 1.58 -4.63
CA ALA A 31 -11.11 1.13 -5.48
C ALA A 31 -11.35 -0.39 -5.35
N GLY A 32 -10.31 -1.17 -5.10
CA GLY A 32 -10.39 -2.60 -4.80
C GLY A 32 -10.82 -2.93 -3.37
N GLY A 33 -10.99 -1.95 -2.48
CA GLY A 33 -11.40 -2.16 -1.09
C GLY A 33 -10.31 -2.74 -0.18
N VAL A 34 -9.02 -2.59 -0.52
CA VAL A 34 -7.92 -3.01 0.35
C VAL A 34 -7.78 -2.02 1.51
N THR A 35 -7.91 -2.50 2.74
CA THR A 35 -7.81 -1.66 3.95
C THR A 35 -6.36 -1.44 4.38
N ALA A 36 -5.53 -2.48 4.32
CA ALA A 36 -4.11 -2.40 4.62
C ALA A 36 -3.31 -3.40 3.78
N ALA A 37 -2.02 -3.16 3.59
CA ALA A 37 -1.15 -4.07 2.87
C ALA A 37 0.27 -4.05 3.41
N ASN A 38 0.93 -5.21 3.40
CA ASN A 38 2.38 -5.27 3.49
C ASN A 38 2.97 -4.82 2.14
N CYS A 39 3.49 -3.60 2.09
CA CYS A 39 4.06 -3.03 0.89
C CYS A 39 5.58 -3.32 0.84
N THR A 40 5.99 -4.20 -0.07
CA THR A 40 7.40 -4.55 -0.22
C THR A 40 8.22 -3.35 -0.67
N CYS A 41 9.32 -3.08 0.03
CA CYS A 41 10.25 -1.99 -0.28
C CYS A 41 11.68 -2.45 -0.61
N SER A 42 11.94 -3.77 -0.58
CA SER A 42 13.24 -4.35 -0.88
C SER A 42 13.08 -5.85 -1.18
N VAL A 43 13.82 -6.36 -2.17
CA VAL A 43 13.92 -7.78 -2.52
C VAL A 43 15.39 -8.18 -2.67
N TRP A 44 16.12 -7.48 -3.54
CA TRP A 44 17.53 -7.78 -3.86
C TRP A 44 18.48 -6.64 -3.49
N GLU A 45 17.93 -5.49 -3.12
CA GLU A 45 18.66 -4.29 -2.79
C GLU A 45 19.55 -4.48 -1.54
N GLY A 46 20.73 -3.88 -1.57
CA GLY A 46 21.56 -3.71 -0.38
C GLY A 46 21.09 -2.53 0.48
N PHE A 47 21.70 -2.39 1.66
CA PHE A 47 21.25 -1.44 2.70
C PHE A 47 20.92 -0.03 2.20
N ARG A 48 21.83 0.62 1.45
CA ARG A 48 21.62 2.00 1.00
C ARG A 48 20.36 2.15 0.13
N ALA A 49 20.19 1.28 -0.87
CA ALA A 49 19.04 1.33 -1.76
C ALA A 49 17.74 0.98 -1.04
N THR A 50 17.76 0.04 -0.08
CA THR A 50 16.63 -0.23 0.82
C THR A 50 16.24 1.02 1.62
N MET A 51 17.21 1.73 2.20
CA MET A 51 16.93 2.94 2.97
C MET A 51 16.39 4.08 2.10
N GLU A 52 16.81 4.18 0.84
CA GLU A 52 16.25 5.12 -0.13
C GLU A 52 14.76 4.82 -0.42
N ASN A 53 14.38 3.54 -0.50
CA ASN A 53 12.99 3.12 -0.63
C ASN A 53 12.17 3.43 0.62
N VAL A 54 12.71 3.18 1.83
CA VAL A 54 12.05 3.56 3.09
C VAL A 54 11.82 5.07 3.18
N ALA A 55 12.84 5.87 2.82
CA ALA A 55 12.71 7.33 2.79
C ALA A 55 11.67 7.80 1.77
N ARG A 56 11.52 7.10 0.64
CA ARG A 56 10.47 7.37 -0.36
C ARG A 56 9.08 7.11 0.21
N TRP A 57 8.87 5.98 0.90
CA TRP A 57 7.62 5.72 1.60
C TRP A 57 7.28 6.79 2.63
N LYS A 58 8.26 7.21 3.43
CA LYS A 58 8.07 8.31 4.41
C LYS A 58 7.61 9.61 3.75
N ARG A 59 8.10 9.93 2.55
CA ARG A 59 7.60 11.09 1.78
C ARG A 59 6.20 10.86 1.24
N TRP A 60 5.91 9.69 0.66
CA TRP A 60 4.59 9.37 0.12
C TRP A 60 3.47 9.39 1.16
N PHE A 61 3.74 9.02 2.42
CA PHE A 61 2.76 9.19 3.49
C PHE A 61 2.36 10.66 3.72
N GLY A 62 3.23 11.62 3.41
CA GLY A 62 2.90 13.04 3.47
C GLY A 62 2.35 13.60 2.14
N GLU A 63 2.84 13.12 1.00
CA GLU A 63 2.40 13.58 -0.34
C GLU A 63 1.03 13.02 -0.76
N HIS A 64 0.61 11.90 -0.17
CA HIS A 64 -0.62 11.18 -0.48
C HIS A 64 -1.40 10.83 0.80
N ASP A 65 -1.44 11.75 1.76
CA ASP A 65 -2.15 11.59 3.03
C ASP A 65 -3.68 11.44 2.86
N ASP A 66 -4.21 11.80 1.70
CA ASP A 66 -5.58 11.54 1.27
C ASP A 66 -5.87 10.05 0.97
N LEU A 67 -4.82 9.24 0.79
CA LEU A 67 -4.91 7.83 0.40
C LEU A 67 -4.16 6.89 1.36
N LEU A 68 -3.06 7.36 1.95
CA LEU A 68 -2.14 6.52 2.70
C LEU A 68 -2.06 6.94 4.17
N LEU A 69 -2.07 5.94 5.04
CA LEU A 69 -1.72 6.07 6.45
C LEU A 69 -0.68 5.01 6.79
N GLN A 70 0.35 5.38 7.55
CA GLN A 70 1.28 4.41 8.10
C GLN A 70 0.69 3.77 9.36
N VAL A 71 0.64 2.44 9.37
CA VAL A 71 0.24 1.60 10.53
C VAL A 71 1.46 1.04 11.25
#